data_AF-A0A5C5ZNJ2-F1
#
_entry.id   AF-A0A5C5ZNJ2-F1
#
_cell.length_a   1.000
_cell.length_b   1.000
_cell.length_c   1.000
_cell.angle_alpha   90.00
_cell.angle_beta   90.00
_cell.angle_gamma   90.00
#
_symmetry.space_group_name_H-M   'P 1'
#
loop_
_entity.id
_entity.type
_entity.pdbx_description
1 polymer ?
#
loop_
_entity_poly.entity_id
_entity_poly.type
_entity_poly.pdbx_seq_one_letter_code
_entity_poly.pdbx_strand_id
1 'polypeptide(L)'
;MTEQSSVTSGAPTPGVVRRSIAEAILAGHGVVAVFALWLAPHGFPVSHPRFWLGTAGPLLTLLVAVAGVAALMAGKPRVAPWALMLLAGQWFGAAMGAKACFPESLGTVWCFFLFPSLACVAAWWLLTARSQLGLMEPFILALGAANGSTAGLVLMAPLPSARPLLGEAADIQEHAPELENLAFGDSLHFRQGGYRLIYDPLLTFDRLSPDRFWSLFAPPAPRRSRSESADGPLRFDDGATIALAAGAAPSEVVVTAHTPVAEDAYSHLNTFAHFTLGGCNEPKVSFSPSGEERFDVVVTDYPVGRPARLACLKPGDRFEVLEASPGEKGPFTTLGEGTLGREEPLRLTFWDGEQAVVAVELDDWSAQASTELSPTAGWGAPQNAIELSLDGSSGVVEVWVTLAATSVGRGWDTVGHAAGVYRNRSRVEWLVDPAASVGPPLTP
;
A
#
# COMPACT_ATOMS: atom_id res chain seq x y z
N MET A 1 -20.00 0.39 69.53
CA MET A 1 -18.61 0.90 69.56
C MET A 1 -18.06 0.71 68.16
N THR A 2 -18.00 1.79 67.40
CA THR A 2 -17.54 1.79 66.01
C THR A 2 -16.33 2.72 65.98
N GLU A 3 -15.13 2.14 66.00
CA GLU A 3 -13.88 2.90 65.84
C GLU A 3 -13.85 3.49 64.43
N GLN A 4 -14.09 4.80 64.34
CA GLN A 4 -13.73 5.57 63.16
C GLN A 4 -12.21 5.69 63.12
N SER A 5 -11.56 4.74 62.44
CA SER A 5 -10.17 4.90 62.01
C SER A 5 -10.09 6.07 61.04
N SER A 6 -9.70 7.24 61.55
CA SER A 6 -9.40 8.42 60.75
C SER A 6 -8.14 8.16 59.93
N VAL A 7 -8.34 7.62 58.72
CA VAL A 7 -7.29 7.52 57.70
C VAL A 7 -6.93 8.94 57.28
N THR A 8 -5.92 9.52 57.93
CA THR A 8 -5.29 10.75 57.47
C THR A 8 -4.51 10.44 56.20
N SER A 9 -5.09 10.76 55.04
CA SER A 9 -4.40 10.67 53.75
C SER A 9 -3.27 11.70 53.70
N GLY A 10 -2.09 11.34 54.21
CA GLY A 10 -0.89 12.14 54.09
C GLY A 10 -0.55 12.37 52.62
N ALA A 11 -0.18 13.61 52.27
CA ALA A 11 0.22 13.95 50.90
C ALA A 11 1.38 13.04 50.44
N PRO A 12 1.37 12.56 49.19
CA PRO A 12 2.43 11.70 48.67
C PRO A 12 3.78 12.41 48.75
N THR A 13 4.81 11.69 49.20
CA THR A 13 6.15 12.27 49.29
C THR A 13 6.67 12.63 47.89
N PRO A 14 7.50 13.68 47.73
CA PRO A 14 8.03 14.08 46.42
C PRO A 14 8.71 12.96 45.64
N GLY A 15 9.30 11.97 46.33
CA GLY A 15 9.90 10.79 45.71
C GLY A 15 8.88 9.87 45.03
N VAL A 16 7.70 9.68 45.65
CA VAL A 16 6.61 8.85 45.09
C VAL A 16 6.08 9.48 43.81
N VAL A 17 5.89 10.80 43.79
CA VAL A 17 5.38 11.52 42.61
C VAL A 17 6.35 11.39 41.43
N ARG A 18 7.65 11.64 41.64
CA ARG A 18 8.69 11.53 40.60
C ARG A 18 8.76 10.13 40.00
N ARG A 19 8.70 9.10 40.86
CA ARG A 19 8.68 7.71 40.46
C ARG A 19 7.44 7.39 39.62
N SER A 20 6.27 7.84 40.05
CA SER A 20 5.01 7.60 39.33
C SER A 20 5.01 8.20 37.93
N ILE A 21 5.61 9.39 37.75
CA ILE A 21 5.77 10.03 36.43
C ILE A 21 6.64 9.16 35.50
N ALA A 22 7.79 8.68 36.00
CA ALA A 22 8.68 7.83 35.23
C ALA A 22 8.03 6.49 34.86
N GLU A 23 7.31 5.87 35.80
CA GLU A 23 6.52 4.65 35.56
C GLU A 23 5.48 4.87 34.46
N ALA A 24 4.73 5.97 34.52
CA ALA A 24 3.71 6.30 33.52
C ALA A 24 4.31 6.50 32.11
N ILE A 25 5.44 7.20 32.01
CA ILE A 25 6.12 7.42 30.72
C ILE A 25 6.63 6.09 30.15
N LEU A 26 7.29 5.26 30.95
CA LEU A 26 7.76 3.95 30.50
C LEU A 26 6.60 3.03 30.10
N ALA A 27 5.53 2.99 30.90
CA ALA A 27 4.33 2.22 30.58
C ALA A 27 3.69 2.71 29.26
N GLY A 28 3.60 4.02 29.05
CA GLY A 28 3.12 4.61 27.80
C GLY A 28 3.91 4.15 26.58
N HIS A 29 5.24 4.08 26.68
CA HIS A 29 6.09 3.52 25.61
C HIS A 29 5.83 2.03 25.38
N GLY A 30 5.63 1.25 26.44
CA GLY A 30 5.25 -0.14 26.34
C GLY A 30 3.92 -0.33 25.59
N VAL A 31 2.91 0.50 25.91
CA VAL A 31 1.62 0.49 25.21
C VAL A 31 1.78 0.84 23.73
N VAL A 32 2.52 1.92 23.42
CA VAL A 32 2.80 2.32 22.03
C VAL A 32 3.50 1.20 21.26
N ALA A 33 4.46 0.51 21.88
CA ALA A 33 5.16 -0.62 21.26
C ALA A 33 4.23 -1.80 20.97
N VAL A 34 3.30 -2.12 21.87
CA VAL A 34 2.28 -3.16 21.64
C VAL A 34 1.36 -2.77 20.48
N PHE A 35 0.91 -1.52 20.42
CA PHE A 35 0.11 -1.04 19.29
C PHE A 35 0.89 -1.09 17.97
N ALA A 36 2.17 -0.71 17.99
CA ALA A 36 3.03 -0.82 16.81
C ALA A 36 3.17 -2.27 16.35
N LEU A 37 3.35 -3.23 17.26
CA LEU A 37 3.38 -4.66 16.93
C LEU A 37 2.07 -5.20 16.39
N TRP A 38 0.94 -4.57 16.68
CA TRP A 38 -0.36 -5.01 16.19
C TRP A 38 -0.72 -4.39 14.83
N LEU A 39 -0.25 -3.16 14.58
CA LEU A 39 -0.59 -2.39 13.39
C LEU A 39 0.45 -2.49 12.28
N ALA A 40 1.71 -2.75 12.61
CA ALA A 40 2.79 -2.79 11.63
C ALA A 40 2.63 -3.95 10.63
N PRO A 41 3.13 -3.78 9.40
CA PRO A 41 3.33 -4.89 8.47
C PRO A 41 4.18 -6.02 9.06
N HIS A 42 3.80 -7.27 8.80
CA HIS A 42 4.51 -8.48 9.23
C HIS A 42 4.91 -9.35 8.04
N GLY A 43 5.67 -10.43 8.30
CA GLY A 43 6.04 -11.41 7.29
C GLY A 43 7.31 -11.10 6.50
N PHE A 44 8.08 -10.10 6.93
CA PHE A 44 9.35 -9.76 6.30
C PHE A 44 10.47 -10.72 6.75
N PRO A 45 11.39 -11.10 5.85
CA PRO A 45 12.58 -11.87 6.25
C PRO A 45 13.49 -11.01 7.14
N VAL A 46 14.28 -11.66 8.02
CA VAL A 46 15.19 -10.97 8.97
C VAL A 46 16.23 -10.11 8.26
N SER A 47 16.57 -10.43 7.01
CA SER A 47 17.46 -9.62 6.17
C SER A 47 16.84 -8.31 5.69
N HIS A 48 15.51 -8.19 5.72
CA HIS A 48 14.81 -7.01 5.23
C HIS A 48 14.67 -5.95 6.32
N PRO A 49 14.97 -4.65 6.06
CA PRO A 49 14.93 -3.61 7.09
C PRO A 49 13.57 -3.44 7.79
N ARG A 50 12.46 -3.73 7.07
CA ARG A 50 11.11 -3.67 7.65
C ARG A 50 10.84 -4.71 8.74
N PHE A 51 11.54 -5.84 8.75
CA PHE A 51 11.48 -6.76 9.89
C PHE A 51 11.95 -6.06 11.17
N TRP A 52 13.05 -5.33 11.07
CA TRP A 52 13.63 -4.63 12.22
C TRP A 52 12.76 -3.47 12.67
N LEU A 53 12.22 -2.67 11.74
CA LEU A 53 11.38 -1.54 12.09
C LEU A 53 9.99 -1.97 12.62
N GLY A 54 9.34 -2.95 11.98
CA GLY A 54 7.97 -3.35 12.28
C GLY A 54 7.84 -4.40 13.39
N THR A 55 8.88 -5.20 13.63
CA THR A 55 8.82 -6.31 14.62
C THR A 55 9.88 -6.17 15.70
N ALA A 56 11.18 -6.19 15.35
CA ALA A 56 12.23 -6.23 16.37
C ALA A 56 12.31 -4.93 17.19
N GLY A 57 12.23 -3.76 16.55
CA GLY A 57 12.29 -2.44 17.18
C GLY A 57 11.21 -2.27 18.24
N PRO A 58 9.92 -2.45 17.90
CA PRO A 58 8.83 -2.42 18.89
C PRO A 58 9.01 -3.43 20.03
N LEU A 59 9.43 -4.66 19.76
CA LEU A 59 9.74 -5.65 20.82
C LEU A 59 10.86 -5.17 21.76
N LEU A 60 11.94 -4.61 21.21
CA LEU A 60 13.04 -4.06 22.00
C LEU A 60 12.58 -2.85 22.83
N THR A 61 11.79 -1.94 22.26
CA THR A 61 11.19 -0.82 23.00
C THR A 61 10.31 -1.31 24.14
N LEU A 62 9.49 -2.35 23.92
CA LEU A 62 8.67 -2.97 24.96
C LEU A 62 9.53 -3.58 26.08
N LEU A 63 10.59 -4.31 25.74
CA LEU A 63 11.52 -4.90 26.70
C LEU A 63 12.21 -3.82 27.55
N VAL A 64 12.66 -2.72 26.93
CA VAL A 64 13.27 -1.58 27.62
C VAL A 64 12.28 -0.90 28.57
N ALA A 65 11.04 -0.69 28.12
CA ALA A 65 9.98 -0.12 28.93
C ALA A 65 9.66 -0.99 30.16
N VAL A 66 9.44 -2.30 29.96
CA VAL A 66 9.16 -3.26 31.03
C VAL A 66 10.32 -3.36 32.01
N ALA A 67 11.57 -3.44 31.52
CA ALA A 67 12.75 -3.48 32.36
C ALA A 67 12.90 -2.21 33.21
N GLY A 68 12.58 -1.04 32.64
CA GLY A 68 12.55 0.23 33.35
C GLY A 68 11.52 0.25 34.48
N VAL A 69 10.27 -0.16 34.21
CA VAL A 69 9.20 -0.23 35.22
C VAL A 69 9.56 -1.23 36.32
N ALA A 70 9.99 -2.45 35.94
CA ALA A 70 10.38 -3.48 36.90
C ALA A 70 11.57 -3.02 37.78
N ALA A 71 12.51 -2.25 37.23
CA ALA A 71 13.59 -1.68 38.00
C ALA A 71 13.12 -0.63 39.02
N LEU A 72 12.15 0.22 38.66
CA LEU A 72 11.54 1.16 39.61
C LEU A 72 10.81 0.41 40.73
N MET A 73 10.08 -0.66 40.39
CA MET A 73 9.40 -1.53 41.36
C MET A 73 10.39 -2.24 42.30
N ALA A 74 11.51 -2.71 41.78
CA ALA A 74 12.55 -3.39 42.55
C ALA A 74 13.51 -2.43 43.28
N GLY A 75 13.30 -1.11 43.19
CA GLY A 75 14.17 -0.12 43.82
C GLY A 75 15.61 -0.12 43.26
N LYS A 76 15.80 -0.47 41.98
CA LYS A 76 17.10 -0.47 41.31
C LYS A 76 17.35 0.88 40.61
N PRO A 77 18.08 1.82 41.23
CA PRO A 77 18.04 3.23 40.84
C PRO A 77 18.73 3.56 39.50
N ARG A 78 19.52 2.64 38.92
CA ARG A 78 20.32 2.91 37.71
C ARG A 78 19.65 2.50 36.40
N VAL A 79 18.82 1.45 36.41
CA VAL A 79 18.29 0.85 35.16
C VAL A 79 17.19 1.73 34.55
N ALA A 80 16.30 2.28 35.36
CA ALA A 80 15.20 3.12 34.85
C ALA A 80 15.70 4.43 34.20
N PRO A 81 16.67 5.17 34.79
CA PRO A 81 17.31 6.28 34.10
C PRO A 81 17.94 5.91 32.75
N TRP A 82 18.60 4.75 32.64
CA TRP A 82 19.17 4.28 31.37
C TRP A 82 18.10 3.97 30.33
N ALA A 83 17.01 3.30 30.73
CA ALA A 83 15.88 3.05 29.84
C ALA A 83 15.28 4.36 29.30
N LEU A 84 15.07 5.36 30.17
CA LEU A 84 14.57 6.68 29.77
C LEU A 84 15.53 7.41 28.83
N MET A 85 16.85 7.35 29.05
CA MET A 85 17.83 7.97 28.13
C MET A 85 17.87 7.28 26.78
N LEU A 86 17.76 5.95 26.75
CA LEU A 86 17.74 5.20 25.49
C LEU A 86 16.50 5.58 24.66
N LEU A 87 15.33 5.61 25.30
CA LEU A 87 14.06 6.01 24.65
C LEU A 87 14.07 7.49 24.25
N ALA A 88 14.64 8.37 25.08
CA ALA A 88 14.82 9.78 24.73
C ALA A 88 15.66 9.94 23.47
N GLY A 89 16.77 9.18 23.39
CA GLY A 89 17.63 9.12 22.23
C GLY A 89 16.88 8.62 21.01
N GLN A 90 16.15 7.51 21.13
CA GLN A 90 15.37 6.93 20.04
C GLN A 90 14.38 7.92 19.41
N TRP A 91 13.60 8.63 20.22
CA TRP A 91 12.67 9.64 19.71
C TRP A 91 13.36 10.85 19.10
N PHE A 92 14.45 11.31 19.71
CA PHE A 92 15.25 12.40 19.15
C PHE A 92 15.85 12.01 17.79
N GLY A 93 16.44 10.82 17.71
CA GLY A 93 16.97 10.24 16.48
C GLY A 93 15.90 10.11 15.41
N ALA A 94 14.72 9.59 15.76
CA ALA A 94 13.59 9.48 14.84
C ALA A 94 13.14 10.86 14.32
N ALA A 95 13.06 11.87 15.18
CA ALA A 95 12.72 13.24 14.79
C ALA A 95 13.73 13.82 13.78
N MET A 96 15.02 13.63 14.05
CA MET A 96 16.10 14.10 13.17
C MET A 96 16.15 13.32 11.85
N GLY A 97 16.00 12.00 11.91
CA GLY A 97 15.90 11.14 10.72
C GLY A 97 14.71 11.52 9.86
N ALA A 98 13.54 11.74 10.47
CA ALA A 98 12.34 12.20 9.79
C ALA A 98 12.53 13.58 9.13
N LYS A 99 13.16 14.54 9.82
CA LYS A 99 13.46 15.85 9.23
C LYS A 99 14.45 15.76 8.06
N ALA A 100 15.47 14.91 8.18
CA ALA A 100 16.48 14.74 7.15
C ALA A 100 15.93 14.02 5.91
N CYS A 101 15.07 13.01 6.11
CA CYS A 101 14.52 12.18 5.05
C CYS A 101 13.28 12.79 4.39
N PHE A 102 12.43 13.46 5.17
CA PHE A 102 11.09 13.89 4.74
C PHE A 102 10.83 15.39 5.01
N PRO A 103 11.68 16.30 4.50
CA PRO A 103 11.56 17.71 4.79
C PRO A 103 10.27 18.33 4.23
N GLU A 104 9.69 17.78 3.17
CA GLU A 104 8.51 18.30 2.48
C GLU A 104 7.23 17.68 3.02
N SER A 105 7.14 16.35 3.07
CA SER A 105 5.94 15.65 3.53
C SER A 105 5.62 15.95 5.00
N LEU A 106 6.64 16.07 5.86
CA LEU A 106 6.41 16.33 7.28
C LEU A 106 6.43 17.81 7.66
N GLY A 107 7.01 18.72 6.88
CA GLY A 107 7.08 20.15 7.19
C GLY A 107 7.57 20.45 8.62
N THR A 108 6.66 20.81 9.54
CA THR A 108 6.91 21.01 10.98
C THR A 108 6.41 19.87 11.88
N VAL A 109 5.67 18.90 11.33
CA VAL A 109 5.10 17.74 12.05
C VAL A 109 6.19 16.86 12.67
N TRP A 110 7.40 16.81 12.08
CA TRP A 110 8.53 16.08 12.67
C TRP A 110 8.86 16.54 14.12
N CYS A 111 8.55 17.79 14.48
CA CYS A 111 8.72 18.29 15.85
C CYS A 111 7.86 17.54 16.86
N PHE A 112 6.76 16.91 16.44
CA PHE A 112 5.91 16.10 17.31
C PHE A 112 6.67 14.93 17.92
N PHE A 113 7.65 14.37 17.20
CA PHE A 113 8.50 13.29 17.69
C PHE A 113 9.48 13.76 18.78
N LEU A 114 9.69 15.06 18.98
CA LEU A 114 10.53 15.58 20.07
C LEU A 114 9.82 15.54 21.43
N PHE A 115 8.48 15.60 21.49
CA PHE A 115 7.74 15.58 22.75
C PHE A 115 8.04 14.35 23.63
N PRO A 116 7.96 13.10 23.13
CA PRO A 116 8.29 11.93 23.95
C PRO A 116 9.77 11.90 24.35
N SER A 117 10.67 12.46 23.53
CA SER A 117 12.08 12.63 23.90
C SER A 117 12.23 13.56 25.11
N LEU A 118 11.62 14.75 25.05
CA LEU A 118 11.64 15.74 26.13
C LEU A 118 11.00 15.20 27.42
N ALA A 119 9.89 14.46 27.30
CA ALA A 119 9.25 13.81 28.44
C ALA A 119 10.18 12.80 29.13
N CYS A 120 10.90 11.98 28.36
CA CYS A 120 11.87 11.04 28.90
C CYS A 120 13.05 11.75 29.58
N VAL A 121 13.57 12.84 28.98
CA VAL A 121 14.63 13.65 29.59
C VAL A 121 14.16 14.29 30.89
N ALA A 122 12.95 14.83 30.94
CA ALA A 122 12.38 15.39 32.15
C ALA A 122 12.22 14.34 33.26
N ALA A 123 11.70 13.16 32.94
CA ALA A 123 11.56 12.05 33.88
C ALA A 123 12.91 11.57 34.40
N TRP A 124 13.89 11.42 33.51
CA TRP A 124 15.26 11.07 33.89
C TRP A 124 15.85 12.11 34.84
N TRP A 125 15.74 13.40 34.51
CA TRP A 125 16.21 14.49 35.36
C TRP A 125 15.57 14.44 36.75
N LEU A 126 14.25 14.23 36.84
CA LEU A 126 13.56 14.12 38.13
C LEU A 126 14.10 12.98 39.01
N LEU A 127 14.51 11.87 38.40
CA LEU A 127 15.12 10.72 39.09
C LEU A 127 16.58 10.95 39.48
N THR A 128 17.33 11.74 38.70
CA THR A 128 18.80 11.88 38.83
C THR A 128 19.30 13.24 39.31
N ALA A 129 18.43 14.25 39.51
CA ALA A 129 18.79 15.65 39.81
C ALA A 129 19.69 15.90 41.05
N ARG A 130 20.13 14.86 41.75
CA ARG A 130 21.08 14.93 42.87
C ARG A 130 22.34 14.07 42.68
N SER A 131 22.43 13.29 41.60
CA SER A 131 23.60 12.49 41.25
C SER A 131 24.39 13.16 40.12
N GLN A 132 25.71 13.09 40.18
CA GLN A 132 26.56 13.50 39.06
C GLN A 132 26.22 12.63 37.83
N LEU A 133 26.19 13.26 36.66
CA LEU A 133 26.08 12.57 35.38
C LEU A 133 27.18 11.52 35.28
N GLY A 134 26.80 10.26 35.09
CA GLY A 134 27.75 9.23 34.72
C GLY A 134 28.28 9.44 33.30
N LEU A 135 29.38 8.76 32.98
CA LEU A 135 29.93 8.72 31.63
C LEU A 135 29.07 7.88 30.66
N MET A 136 28.07 7.14 31.15
CA MET A 136 27.29 6.18 30.35
C MET A 136 26.05 6.81 29.71
N GLU A 137 25.48 7.83 30.32
CA GLU A 137 24.24 8.47 29.90
C GLU A 137 24.34 9.06 28.48
N PRO A 138 25.41 9.81 28.12
CA PRO A 138 25.59 10.29 26.75
C PRO A 138 25.72 9.15 25.73
N PHE A 139 26.41 8.06 26.09
CA PHE A 139 26.57 6.90 25.22
C PHE A 139 25.22 6.19 24.97
N ILE A 140 24.41 6.01 26.02
CA ILE A 140 23.08 5.40 25.91
C ILE A 140 22.13 6.28 25.09
N LEU A 141 22.18 7.60 25.30
CA LEU A 141 21.42 8.56 24.51
C LEU A 141 21.82 8.49 23.02
N ALA A 142 23.13 8.47 22.74
CA ALA A 142 23.66 8.38 21.39
C ALA A 142 23.28 7.05 20.70
N LEU A 143 23.32 5.93 21.43
CA LEU A 143 22.87 4.63 20.93
C LEU A 143 21.38 4.66 20.58
N GLY A 144 20.55 5.27 21.44
CA GLY A 144 19.14 5.50 21.17
C GLY A 144 18.95 6.33 19.91
N ALA A 145 19.65 7.46 19.80
CA ALA A 145 19.57 8.36 18.65
C ALA A 145 20.01 7.71 17.34
N ALA A 146 21.07 6.91 17.36
CA ALA A 146 21.52 6.14 16.20
C ALA A 146 20.46 5.13 15.76
N ASN A 147 19.86 4.40 16.71
CA ASN A 147 18.76 3.48 16.40
C ASN A 147 17.55 4.22 15.83
N GLY A 148 17.12 5.30 16.48
CA GLY A 148 15.96 6.08 16.07
C GLY A 148 16.10 6.72 14.68
N SER A 149 17.29 7.23 14.33
CA SER A 149 17.50 7.90 13.05
C SER A 149 17.40 6.95 11.85
N THR A 150 17.69 5.66 12.04
CA THR A 150 17.52 4.66 10.96
C THR A 150 16.06 4.49 10.53
N ALA A 151 15.07 4.81 11.37
CA ALA A 151 13.66 4.67 11.02
C ALA A 151 13.29 5.52 9.80
N GLY A 152 13.83 6.74 9.68
CA GLY A 152 13.61 7.59 8.52
C GLY A 152 14.12 6.95 7.23
N LEU A 153 15.33 6.38 7.27
CA LEU A 153 15.92 5.69 6.11
C LEU A 153 15.14 4.44 5.70
N VAL A 154 14.62 3.68 6.69
CA VAL A 154 13.84 2.46 6.42
C VAL A 154 12.43 2.77 5.90
N LEU A 155 11.85 3.90 6.33
CA LEU A 155 10.53 4.36 5.88
C LEU A 155 10.56 4.97 4.48
N MET A 156 11.71 5.51 4.05
CA MET A 156 11.87 6.07 2.72
C MET A 156 11.73 4.98 1.66
N ALA A 157 10.87 5.20 0.67
CA ALA A 157 10.73 4.25 -0.42
C ALA A 157 12.08 4.10 -1.18
N PRO A 158 12.41 2.87 -1.63
CA PRO A 158 13.57 2.66 -2.49
C PRO A 158 13.37 3.38 -3.83
N LEU A 159 14.43 3.38 -4.67
CA LEU A 159 14.29 3.87 -6.05
C LEU A 159 13.22 3.09 -6.82
N PRO A 160 12.67 3.67 -7.90
CA PRO A 160 11.57 3.06 -8.62
C PRO A 160 11.93 1.70 -9.21
N SER A 161 11.00 0.78 -9.02
CA SER A 161 11.07 -0.62 -9.43
C SER A 161 10.13 -0.91 -10.60
N ALA A 162 8.98 -0.23 -10.66
CA ALA A 162 8.17 -0.16 -11.87
C ALA A 162 8.84 0.76 -12.88
N ARG A 163 8.94 0.29 -14.13
CA ARG A 163 9.67 1.00 -15.19
C ARG A 163 8.84 1.01 -16.46
N PRO A 164 8.87 2.13 -17.22
CA PRO A 164 8.25 2.17 -18.53
C PRO A 164 9.01 1.25 -19.51
N LEU A 165 8.35 0.89 -20.60
CA LEU A 165 9.00 0.16 -21.69
C LEU A 165 10.04 1.05 -22.38
N LEU A 166 11.20 0.47 -22.70
CA LEU A 166 12.22 1.13 -23.50
C LEU A 166 11.86 1.03 -24.98
N GLY A 167 11.56 2.16 -25.62
CA GLY A 167 11.26 2.23 -27.05
C GLY A 167 10.40 3.43 -27.39
N GLU A 168 10.46 3.90 -28.63
CA GLU A 168 9.52 4.91 -29.11
C GLU A 168 8.09 4.34 -29.01
N ALA A 169 7.15 5.18 -28.57
CA ALA A 169 5.74 4.86 -28.67
C ALA A 169 5.44 4.60 -30.15
N ALA A 170 5.21 3.34 -30.53
CA ALA A 170 4.85 3.00 -31.89
C ALA A 170 3.64 3.86 -32.29
N ASP A 171 3.67 4.37 -33.52
CA ASP A 171 2.60 5.24 -34.02
C ASP A 171 1.25 4.57 -33.79
N ILE A 172 0.41 5.31 -33.07
CA ILE A 172 -0.97 4.93 -32.80
C ILE A 172 -1.67 4.85 -34.17
N GLN A 173 -2.04 3.66 -34.62
CA GLN A 173 -2.82 3.53 -35.85
C GLN A 173 -4.25 4.04 -35.62
N GLU A 174 -4.60 5.12 -36.32
CA GLU A 174 -5.87 5.85 -36.22
C GLU A 174 -6.98 5.17 -37.02
N HIS A 175 -7.51 4.01 -36.60
CA HIS A 175 -8.72 3.45 -37.20
C HIS A 175 -9.80 3.21 -36.14
N ALA A 176 -10.57 4.27 -35.92
CA ALA A 176 -11.70 4.29 -34.99
C ALA A 176 -12.87 3.41 -35.50
N PRO A 177 -13.26 2.34 -34.79
CA PRO A 177 -14.68 2.00 -34.72
C PRO A 177 -15.46 3.21 -34.17
N GLU A 178 -16.76 3.38 -34.49
CA GLU A 178 -17.59 4.50 -34.00
C GLU A 178 -17.43 4.71 -32.48
N LEU A 179 -16.53 5.63 -32.14
CA LEU A 179 -15.93 5.85 -30.81
C LEU A 179 -16.86 6.61 -29.87
N GLU A 180 -17.80 7.37 -30.45
CA GLU A 180 -18.63 8.35 -29.73
C GLU A 180 -19.58 7.70 -28.71
N ASN A 181 -19.88 6.41 -28.85
CA ASN A 181 -20.69 5.66 -27.87
C ASN A 181 -19.86 4.94 -26.80
N LEU A 182 -18.52 4.99 -26.87
CA LEU A 182 -17.61 4.20 -26.03
C LEU A 182 -16.90 5.03 -24.96
N ALA A 183 -16.70 6.34 -25.09
CA ALA A 183 -15.89 7.10 -24.12
C ALA A 183 -16.73 8.06 -23.24
N PHE A 184 -16.74 7.85 -21.91
CA PHE A 184 -17.32 8.77 -20.93
C PHE A 184 -16.23 9.27 -19.97
N GLY A 185 -15.75 10.49 -20.18
CA GLY A 185 -14.59 11.00 -19.44
C GLY A 185 -13.32 10.25 -19.85
N ASP A 186 -12.70 9.57 -18.88
CA ASP A 186 -11.44 8.84 -19.02
C ASP A 186 -11.66 7.32 -19.21
N SER A 187 -12.93 6.89 -19.18
CA SER A 187 -13.37 5.50 -19.18
C SER A 187 -13.94 5.07 -20.52
N LEU A 188 -13.64 3.83 -20.92
CA LEU A 188 -14.19 3.16 -22.10
C LEU A 188 -15.32 2.22 -21.68
N HIS A 189 -16.47 2.30 -22.34
CA HIS A 189 -17.70 1.62 -21.99
C HIS A 189 -18.09 0.66 -23.11
N PHE A 190 -17.98 -0.63 -22.85
CA PHE A 190 -18.36 -1.69 -23.78
C PHE A 190 -19.65 -2.36 -23.28
N ARG A 191 -20.53 -2.73 -24.22
CA ARG A 191 -21.76 -3.47 -23.93
C ARG A 191 -21.93 -4.57 -24.96
N GLN A 192 -22.15 -5.79 -24.49
CA GLN A 192 -22.53 -6.91 -25.34
C GLN A 192 -23.45 -7.85 -24.57
N GLY A 193 -24.61 -8.12 -25.17
CA GLY A 193 -25.67 -8.85 -24.49
C GLY A 193 -26.19 -8.15 -23.24
N GLY A 194 -26.30 -8.90 -22.14
CA GLY A 194 -26.70 -8.38 -20.82
C GLY A 194 -25.54 -7.80 -19.99
N TYR A 195 -24.32 -7.77 -20.54
CA TYR A 195 -23.11 -7.40 -19.81
C TYR A 195 -22.63 -5.99 -20.17
N ARG A 196 -22.03 -5.33 -19.19
CA ARG A 196 -21.40 -4.01 -19.35
C ARG A 196 -20.00 -4.06 -18.77
N LEU A 197 -19.01 -3.74 -19.59
CA LEU A 197 -17.62 -3.56 -19.16
C LEU A 197 -17.27 -2.08 -19.22
N ILE A 198 -16.82 -1.51 -18.11
CA ILE A 198 -16.14 -0.21 -18.06
C ILE A 198 -14.65 -0.48 -17.91
N TYR A 199 -13.83 0.22 -18.68
CA TYR A 199 -12.39 0.05 -18.71
C TYR A 199 -11.68 1.40 -18.64
N ASP A 200 -10.86 1.60 -17.61
CA ASP A 200 -9.96 2.73 -17.45
C ASP A 200 -8.53 2.29 -17.81
N PRO A 201 -8.00 2.63 -19.01
CA PRO A 201 -6.73 2.09 -19.49
C PRO A 201 -5.48 2.91 -19.10
N LEU A 202 -5.67 4.05 -18.43
CA LEU A 202 -4.59 5.00 -18.14
C LEU A 202 -3.98 4.75 -16.77
N LEU A 203 -2.65 4.90 -16.69
CA LEU A 203 -1.98 4.99 -15.40
C LEU A 203 -2.44 6.26 -14.67
N THR A 204 -2.90 6.09 -13.44
CA THR A 204 -3.32 7.18 -12.55
C THR A 204 -2.74 6.97 -11.16
N PHE A 205 -2.51 8.05 -10.45
CA PHE A 205 -2.01 8.06 -9.07
C PHE A 205 -3.04 8.76 -8.19
N ASP A 206 -3.29 8.26 -6.98
CA ASP A 206 -4.15 8.97 -6.02
C ASP A 206 -3.40 10.18 -5.43
N ARG A 207 -2.18 9.95 -4.96
CA ARG A 207 -1.31 10.92 -4.28
C ARG A 207 0.15 10.68 -4.66
N LEU A 208 0.93 11.76 -4.71
CA LEU A 208 2.34 11.74 -5.09
C LEU A 208 3.21 12.30 -3.96
N SER A 209 4.00 11.45 -3.32
CA SER A 209 4.93 11.87 -2.27
C SER A 209 6.16 12.55 -2.88
N PRO A 210 6.50 13.78 -2.44
CA PRO A 210 7.67 14.50 -2.96
C PRO A 210 9.01 13.92 -2.49
N ASP A 211 9.03 13.28 -1.31
CA ASP A 211 10.23 12.80 -0.64
C ASP A 211 10.14 11.31 -0.25
N ARG A 212 9.28 10.56 -0.96
CA ARG A 212 9.15 9.10 -0.83
C ARG A 212 8.68 8.64 0.56
N PHE A 213 7.97 9.53 1.26
CA PHE A 213 7.32 9.24 2.52
C PHE A 213 5.91 8.67 2.31
N TRP A 214 5.16 8.52 3.39
CA TRP A 214 3.78 8.04 3.35
C TRP A 214 2.86 8.97 2.56
N SER A 215 2.04 8.37 1.71
CA SER A 215 1.11 9.08 0.82
C SER A 215 0.06 9.89 1.58
N LEU A 216 -0.28 9.53 2.82
CA LEU A 216 -1.23 10.27 3.66
C LEU A 216 -0.80 11.73 3.87
N PHE A 217 0.50 12.01 3.85
CA PHE A 217 1.07 13.35 3.96
C PHE A 217 1.35 14.01 2.61
N ALA A 218 1.10 13.30 1.51
CA ALA A 218 1.31 13.77 0.16
C ALA A 218 0.07 14.51 -0.38
N PRO A 219 0.25 15.50 -1.26
CA PRO A 219 -0.84 16.11 -1.99
C PRO A 219 -1.53 15.09 -2.92
N PRO A 220 -2.83 15.26 -3.23
CA PRO A 220 -3.49 14.51 -4.29
C PRO A 220 -2.78 14.75 -5.62
N ALA A 221 -2.71 13.72 -6.45
CA ALA A 221 -2.20 13.88 -7.81
C ALA A 221 -3.10 14.86 -8.58
N PRO A 222 -2.54 15.64 -9.52
CA PRO A 222 -3.34 16.46 -10.41
C PRO A 222 -4.40 15.62 -11.11
N ARG A 223 -5.64 16.13 -11.12
CA ARG A 223 -6.68 15.49 -11.92
C ARG A 223 -6.40 15.78 -13.38
N ARG A 224 -6.39 14.72 -14.18
CA ARG A 224 -6.31 14.79 -15.63
C ARG A 224 -7.59 15.37 -16.19
N SER A 225 -7.49 16.15 -17.25
CA SER A 225 -8.64 16.63 -18.01
C SER A 225 -8.48 16.33 -19.48
N ARG A 226 -9.59 15.91 -20.11
CA ARG A 226 -9.62 15.62 -21.54
C ARG A 226 -9.40 16.92 -22.32
N SER A 227 -8.46 16.89 -23.27
CA SER A 227 -8.31 17.97 -24.25
C SER A 227 -9.25 17.75 -25.43
N GLU A 228 -9.85 18.82 -25.95
CA GLU A 228 -10.76 18.74 -27.09
C GLU A 228 -10.01 18.20 -28.32
N SER A 229 -10.48 17.07 -28.83
CA SER A 229 -10.07 16.51 -30.12
C SER A 229 -11.34 15.97 -30.79
N ALA A 230 -11.66 16.54 -31.94
CA ALA A 230 -12.85 16.20 -32.72
C ALA A 230 -12.67 14.89 -33.50
N ASP A 231 -11.43 14.54 -33.86
CA ASP A 231 -11.07 13.36 -34.64
C ASP A 231 -9.73 12.82 -34.14
N GLY A 232 -9.65 11.51 -33.86
CA GLY A 232 -8.40 10.81 -33.50
C GLY A 232 -8.36 10.24 -32.07
N PRO A 233 -7.16 9.91 -31.55
CA PRO A 233 -7.01 9.39 -30.19
C PRO A 233 -7.49 10.41 -29.15
N LEU A 234 -8.07 9.91 -28.07
CA LEU A 234 -8.37 10.73 -26.89
C LEU A 234 -7.06 11.28 -26.34
N ARG A 235 -7.00 12.59 -26.14
CA ARG A 235 -5.82 13.28 -25.59
C ARG A 235 -6.18 13.96 -24.29
N PHE A 236 -5.18 14.12 -23.44
CA PHE A 236 -5.32 14.73 -22.12
C PHE A 236 -4.29 15.83 -21.90
N ASP A 237 -4.56 16.71 -20.96
CA ASP A 237 -3.74 17.88 -20.62
C ASP A 237 -2.32 17.54 -20.14
N ASP A 238 -2.15 16.39 -19.49
CA ASP A 238 -0.85 15.86 -19.08
C ASP A 238 -0.09 15.13 -20.20
N GLY A 239 -0.63 15.08 -21.42
CA GLY A 239 -0.04 14.40 -22.56
C GLY A 239 -0.36 12.91 -22.64
N ALA A 240 -1.19 12.36 -21.74
CA ALA A 240 -1.69 11.01 -21.89
C ALA A 240 -2.54 10.88 -23.16
N THR A 241 -2.61 9.67 -23.70
CA THR A 241 -3.41 9.35 -24.88
C THR A 241 -4.10 8.00 -24.75
N ILE A 242 -5.29 7.86 -25.33
CA ILE A 242 -5.99 6.58 -25.53
C ILE A 242 -6.39 6.49 -27.00
N ALA A 243 -6.14 5.35 -27.61
CA ALA A 243 -6.54 5.06 -28.97
C ALA A 243 -7.20 3.69 -29.06
N LEU A 244 -8.17 3.59 -29.97
CA LEU A 244 -8.88 2.36 -30.27
C LEU A 244 -8.62 1.93 -31.71
N ALA A 245 -8.48 0.63 -31.90
CA ALA A 245 -8.47 -0.01 -33.20
C ALA A 245 -9.34 -1.27 -33.17
N ALA A 246 -9.88 -1.67 -34.32
CA ALA A 246 -10.49 -2.99 -34.45
C ALA A 246 -9.44 -4.09 -34.30
N GLY A 247 -9.79 -5.16 -33.59
CA GLY A 247 -8.95 -6.34 -33.44
C GLY A 247 -8.99 -7.28 -34.65
N ALA A 248 -8.38 -8.45 -34.49
CA ALA A 248 -8.38 -9.49 -35.52
C ALA A 248 -9.77 -10.16 -35.62
N ALA A 249 -10.49 -10.28 -34.51
CA ALA A 249 -11.86 -10.77 -34.48
C ALA A 249 -12.89 -9.61 -34.51
N PRO A 250 -14.10 -9.83 -35.06
CA PRO A 250 -15.15 -8.80 -35.07
C PRO A 250 -15.61 -8.32 -33.68
N SER A 251 -15.46 -9.17 -32.66
CA SER A 251 -15.80 -8.85 -31.26
C SER A 251 -14.62 -8.33 -30.44
N GLU A 252 -13.48 -8.08 -31.10
CA GLU A 252 -12.24 -7.66 -30.46
C GLU A 252 -11.97 -6.17 -30.72
N VAL A 253 -11.62 -5.46 -29.64
CA VAL A 253 -11.15 -4.07 -29.68
C VAL A 253 -9.76 -4.00 -29.09
N VAL A 254 -8.84 -3.38 -29.82
CA VAL A 254 -7.49 -3.09 -29.34
C VAL A 254 -7.49 -1.68 -28.75
N VAL A 255 -7.10 -1.58 -27.49
CA VAL A 255 -6.93 -0.32 -26.76
C VAL A 255 -5.43 -0.06 -26.60
N THR A 256 -4.96 1.10 -27.02
CA THR A 256 -3.58 1.54 -26.77
C THR A 256 -3.61 2.82 -25.96
N ALA A 257 -3.10 2.75 -24.73
CA ALA A 257 -2.97 3.89 -23.84
C ALA A 257 -1.50 4.22 -23.57
N HIS A 258 -1.18 5.51 -23.54
CA HIS A 258 0.11 6.03 -23.13
C HIS A 258 -0.07 7.00 -21.97
N THR A 259 0.73 6.86 -20.93
CA THR A 259 0.75 7.78 -19.79
C THR A 259 2.18 8.28 -19.55
N PRO A 260 2.47 9.56 -19.88
CA PRO A 260 3.74 10.16 -19.54
C PRO A 260 3.84 10.41 -18.03
N VAL A 261 4.99 10.07 -17.47
CA VAL A 261 5.37 10.32 -16.08
C VAL A 261 6.66 11.14 -16.13
N ALA A 262 6.54 12.45 -15.91
CA ALA A 262 7.62 13.40 -16.17
C ALA A 262 8.84 13.21 -15.25
N GLU A 263 8.60 12.79 -14.01
CA GLU A 263 9.59 12.53 -12.98
C GLU A 263 9.24 11.26 -12.20
N ASP A 264 10.20 10.72 -11.45
CA ASP A 264 9.93 9.54 -10.61
C ASP A 264 8.76 9.79 -9.66
N ALA A 265 7.71 9.00 -9.80
CA ALA A 265 6.46 9.16 -9.07
C ALA A 265 6.36 8.14 -7.91
N TYR A 266 6.14 8.62 -6.69
CA TYR A 266 6.01 7.77 -5.50
C TYR A 266 4.60 7.82 -4.95
N SER A 267 3.89 6.68 -4.99
CA SER A 267 2.47 6.60 -4.61
C SER A 267 2.19 5.37 -3.76
N HIS A 268 1.12 5.45 -2.97
CA HIS A 268 0.58 4.29 -2.24
C HIS A 268 -0.41 3.54 -3.13
N LEU A 269 -1.38 4.28 -3.68
CA LEU A 269 -2.38 3.79 -4.62
C LEU A 269 -2.15 4.39 -6.01
N ASN A 270 -2.17 3.52 -7.00
CA ASN A 270 -2.19 3.82 -8.42
C ASN A 270 -3.02 2.74 -9.12
N THR A 271 -3.43 3.06 -10.33
CA THR A 271 -4.17 2.16 -11.20
C THR A 271 -3.50 2.20 -12.56
N PHE A 272 -3.00 1.07 -13.05
CA PHE A 272 -2.50 0.93 -14.42
C PHE A 272 -3.63 0.62 -15.41
N ALA A 273 -4.55 -0.23 -14.96
CA ALA A 273 -5.81 -0.53 -15.63
C ALA A 273 -6.87 -0.83 -14.58
N HIS A 274 -8.12 -0.44 -14.84
CA HIS A 274 -9.25 -0.80 -13.99
C HIS A 274 -10.44 -1.27 -14.81
N PHE A 275 -11.02 -2.39 -14.41
CA PHE A 275 -12.16 -3.01 -15.08
C PHE A 275 -13.34 -3.09 -14.13
N THR A 276 -14.51 -2.68 -14.64
CA THR A 276 -15.79 -2.81 -13.94
C THR A 276 -16.75 -3.61 -14.81
N LEU A 277 -17.10 -4.83 -14.41
CA LEU A 277 -17.98 -5.72 -15.15
C LEU A 277 -19.31 -5.91 -14.41
N GLY A 278 -20.40 -5.47 -15.03
CA GLY A 278 -21.77 -5.65 -14.56
C GLY A 278 -22.53 -6.70 -15.35
N GLY A 279 -23.59 -7.25 -14.73
CA GLY A 279 -24.49 -8.23 -15.34
C GLY A 279 -24.16 -9.69 -15.04
N CYS A 280 -23.12 -9.97 -14.25
CA CYS A 280 -22.76 -11.32 -13.83
C CYS A 280 -23.60 -11.77 -12.63
N ASN A 281 -23.97 -13.05 -12.59
CA ASN A 281 -24.67 -13.67 -11.46
C ASN A 281 -23.70 -14.46 -10.58
N GLU A 282 -22.79 -15.21 -11.18
CA GLU A 282 -21.74 -16.00 -10.51
C GLU A 282 -20.36 -15.64 -11.07
N PRO A 283 -19.83 -14.44 -10.74
CA PRO A 283 -18.62 -13.93 -11.35
C PRO A 283 -17.37 -14.72 -10.94
N LYS A 284 -16.61 -15.16 -11.94
CA LYS A 284 -15.28 -15.76 -11.77
C LYS A 284 -14.28 -15.14 -12.73
N VAL A 285 -12.99 -15.27 -12.43
CA VAL A 285 -11.89 -14.87 -13.32
C VAL A 285 -10.90 -16.01 -13.47
N SER A 286 -10.34 -16.17 -14.67
CA SER A 286 -9.18 -17.03 -14.90
C SER A 286 -8.03 -16.22 -15.50
N PHE A 287 -6.81 -16.67 -15.23
CA PHE A 287 -5.59 -16.05 -15.75
C PHE A 287 -4.85 -17.03 -16.65
N SER A 288 -4.32 -16.58 -17.79
CA SER A 288 -3.57 -17.46 -18.70
C SER A 288 -2.44 -18.26 -18.03
N PRO A 289 -1.66 -17.74 -17.06
CA PRO A 289 -0.59 -18.51 -16.42
C PRO A 289 -1.10 -19.69 -15.58
N SER A 290 -2.31 -19.60 -15.02
CA SER A 290 -2.90 -20.64 -14.15
C SER A 290 -3.69 -21.71 -14.91
N GLY A 291 -3.60 -21.75 -16.24
CA GLY A 291 -4.32 -22.73 -17.07
C GLY A 291 -5.84 -22.54 -17.04
N GLU A 292 -6.59 -23.64 -16.86
CA GLU A 292 -8.07 -23.64 -16.89
C GLU A 292 -8.71 -23.29 -15.54
N GLU A 293 -7.92 -23.02 -14.50
CA GLU A 293 -8.43 -22.72 -13.17
C GLU A 293 -9.22 -21.40 -13.16
N ARG A 294 -10.37 -21.41 -12.46
CA ARG A 294 -11.26 -20.25 -12.32
C ARG A 294 -11.41 -19.90 -10.85
N PHE A 295 -11.23 -18.64 -10.53
CA PHE A 295 -11.26 -18.12 -9.17
C PHE A 295 -12.51 -17.27 -8.98
N ASP A 296 -13.28 -17.50 -7.92
CA ASP A 296 -14.47 -16.66 -7.67
C ASP A 296 -14.03 -15.24 -7.34
N VAL A 297 -14.77 -14.27 -7.87
CA VAL A 297 -14.68 -12.87 -7.45
C VAL A 297 -15.60 -12.72 -6.24
N VAL A 298 -15.02 -12.46 -5.08
CA VAL A 298 -15.75 -12.42 -3.81
C VAL A 298 -15.90 -10.99 -3.31
N VAL A 299 -16.92 -10.77 -2.46
CA VAL A 299 -17.05 -9.49 -1.76
C VAL A 299 -15.88 -9.33 -0.80
N THR A 300 -15.16 -8.21 -0.92
CA THR A 300 -14.03 -7.88 -0.05
C THR A 300 -14.47 -6.84 0.98
N ASP A 301 -14.26 -7.14 2.26
CA ASP A 301 -14.54 -6.18 3.34
C ASP A 301 -13.24 -5.43 3.69
N TYR A 302 -13.07 -4.22 3.13
CA TYR A 302 -11.95 -3.35 3.45
C TYR A 302 -12.25 -2.47 4.68
N PRO A 303 -11.28 -2.24 5.61
CA PRO A 303 -9.93 -2.83 5.67
C PRO A 303 -9.86 -4.11 6.53
N VAL A 304 -10.99 -4.61 7.04
CA VAL A 304 -11.08 -5.82 7.88
C VAL A 304 -12.38 -6.55 7.56
N GLY A 305 -12.28 -7.86 7.31
CA GLY A 305 -13.41 -8.77 7.16
C GLY A 305 -13.05 -9.89 6.21
N ARG A 306 -13.87 -10.12 5.18
CA ARG A 306 -13.62 -11.18 4.18
C ARG A 306 -12.23 -11.09 3.54
N PRO A 307 -11.58 -12.24 3.29
CA PRO A 307 -10.35 -12.34 2.51
C PRO A 307 -10.39 -11.58 1.18
N ALA A 308 -9.36 -10.78 0.93
CA ALA A 308 -9.09 -10.25 -0.41
C ALA A 308 -8.43 -11.34 -1.26
N ARG A 309 -8.79 -11.37 -2.55
CA ARG A 309 -8.11 -12.18 -3.57
C ARG A 309 -7.37 -11.27 -4.51
N LEU A 310 -6.15 -11.64 -4.83
CA LEU A 310 -5.33 -10.92 -5.79
C LEU A 310 -4.46 -11.87 -6.61
N ALA A 311 -4.07 -11.46 -7.81
CA ALA A 311 -3.02 -12.10 -8.56
C ALA A 311 -1.77 -11.22 -8.62
N CYS A 312 -0.59 -11.81 -8.73
CA CYS A 312 0.66 -11.07 -8.77
C CYS A 312 1.76 -11.81 -9.53
N LEU A 313 2.71 -11.04 -10.06
CA LEU A 313 3.94 -11.53 -10.67
C LEU A 313 5.09 -11.39 -9.65
N LYS A 314 5.69 -12.51 -9.27
CA LYS A 314 6.84 -12.57 -8.35
C LYS A 314 8.17 -12.67 -9.12
N PRO A 315 9.31 -12.47 -8.44
CA PRO A 315 10.62 -12.68 -9.06
C PRO A 315 10.76 -14.08 -9.68
N GLY A 316 11.47 -14.18 -10.81
CA GLY A 316 11.68 -15.45 -11.52
C GLY A 316 10.46 -15.93 -12.31
N ASP A 317 9.69 -14.98 -12.87
CA ASP A 317 8.56 -15.25 -13.77
C ASP A 317 7.43 -16.10 -13.15
N ARG A 318 7.34 -16.11 -11.82
CA ARG A 318 6.34 -16.87 -11.08
C ARG A 318 5.06 -16.04 -10.93
N PHE A 319 3.96 -16.51 -11.50
CA PHE A 319 2.65 -15.91 -11.33
C PHE A 319 1.88 -16.67 -10.24
N GLU A 320 1.24 -15.96 -9.32
CA GLU A 320 0.43 -16.56 -8.26
C GLU A 320 -0.90 -15.82 -8.09
N VAL A 321 -1.97 -16.58 -7.87
CA VAL A 321 -3.25 -16.10 -7.34
C VAL A 321 -3.28 -16.41 -5.85
N LEU A 322 -3.53 -15.40 -5.04
CA LEU A 322 -3.39 -15.40 -3.60
C LEU A 322 -4.71 -15.03 -2.93
N GLU A 323 -4.95 -15.61 -1.76
CA GLU A 323 -6.00 -15.23 -0.82
C GLU A 323 -5.40 -14.82 0.52
N ALA A 324 -5.76 -13.63 1.00
CA ALA A 324 -5.28 -13.12 2.29
C ALA A 324 -6.10 -13.69 3.47
N SER A 325 -5.45 -13.95 4.61
CA SER A 325 -6.11 -14.58 5.76
C SER A 325 -7.22 -13.70 6.41
N PRO A 326 -6.99 -12.41 6.72
CA PRO A 326 -8.08 -11.45 6.88
C PRO A 326 -7.89 -10.18 6.05
N GLY A 327 -8.94 -9.73 5.35
CA GLY A 327 -8.88 -8.55 4.47
C GLY A 327 -7.72 -8.69 3.48
N GLU A 328 -6.87 -7.68 3.39
CA GLU A 328 -5.69 -7.62 2.49
C GLU A 328 -4.33 -7.91 3.20
N LYS A 329 -4.37 -8.35 4.47
CA LYS A 329 -3.25 -8.15 5.41
C LYS A 329 -2.24 -9.29 5.50
N GLY A 330 -2.47 -10.38 4.76
CA GLY A 330 -1.72 -11.62 4.89
C GLY A 330 -1.90 -12.32 6.25
N PRO A 331 -1.27 -13.49 6.48
CA PRO A 331 -0.50 -14.26 5.50
C PRO A 331 -1.37 -14.71 4.31
N PHE A 332 -0.72 -14.99 3.18
CA PHE A 332 -1.37 -15.32 1.92
C PHE A 332 -1.33 -16.83 1.66
N THR A 333 -2.45 -17.37 1.19
CA THR A 333 -2.58 -18.74 0.70
C THR A 333 -2.59 -18.71 -0.82
N THR A 334 -1.75 -19.51 -1.47
CA THR A 334 -1.76 -19.65 -2.93
C THR A 334 -2.98 -20.47 -3.34
N LEU A 335 -3.85 -19.89 -4.17
CA LEU A 335 -5.00 -20.56 -4.77
C LEU A 335 -4.59 -21.24 -6.07
N GLY A 336 -3.83 -20.54 -6.91
CA GLY A 336 -3.31 -21.06 -8.18
C GLY A 336 -1.95 -20.45 -8.51
N GLU A 337 -1.17 -21.12 -9.35
CA GLU A 337 0.15 -20.67 -9.75
C GLU A 337 0.47 -21.03 -11.20
N GLY A 338 1.44 -20.32 -11.77
CA GLY A 338 1.85 -20.47 -13.15
C GLY A 338 3.14 -19.73 -13.46
N THR A 339 3.48 -19.68 -14.75
CA THR A 339 4.62 -18.92 -15.25
C THR A 339 4.13 -17.82 -16.17
N LEU A 340 4.66 -16.61 -15.98
CA LEU A 340 4.45 -15.47 -16.85
C LEU A 340 5.79 -14.75 -16.99
N GLY A 341 6.42 -14.92 -18.15
CA GLY A 341 7.66 -14.25 -18.49
C GLY A 341 7.51 -12.73 -18.52
N ARG A 342 8.62 -12.03 -18.31
CA ARG A 342 8.69 -10.61 -18.66
C ARG A 342 8.35 -10.44 -20.15
N GLU A 343 7.48 -9.49 -20.47
CA GLU A 343 7.00 -9.19 -21.83
C GLU A 343 6.00 -10.20 -22.42
N GLU A 344 5.63 -11.25 -21.68
CA GLU A 344 4.52 -12.12 -22.08
C GLU A 344 3.17 -11.45 -21.77
N PRO A 345 2.18 -11.54 -22.68
CA PRO A 345 0.86 -10.98 -22.46
C PRO A 345 0.13 -11.74 -21.36
N LEU A 346 -0.49 -11.00 -20.44
CA LEU A 346 -1.38 -11.58 -19.43
C LEU A 346 -2.82 -11.53 -19.92
N ARG A 347 -3.47 -12.68 -20.06
CA ARG A 347 -4.90 -12.76 -20.41
C ARG A 347 -5.74 -13.03 -19.17
N LEU A 348 -6.70 -12.16 -18.90
CA LEU A 348 -7.76 -12.31 -17.91
C LEU A 348 -9.04 -12.71 -18.65
N THR A 349 -9.70 -13.78 -18.23
CA THR A 349 -11.03 -14.13 -18.76
C THR A 349 -12.05 -14.05 -17.65
N PHE A 350 -13.09 -13.25 -17.86
CA PHE A 350 -14.23 -13.10 -16.97
C PHE A 350 -15.30 -14.13 -17.33
N TRP A 351 -15.87 -14.76 -16.31
CA TRP A 351 -16.87 -15.79 -16.44
C TRP A 351 -18.12 -15.45 -15.61
N ASP A 352 -19.27 -15.89 -16.09
CA ASP A 352 -20.53 -15.93 -15.35
C ASP A 352 -20.94 -17.41 -15.23
N GLY A 353 -20.65 -18.02 -14.09
CA GLY A 353 -20.73 -19.47 -13.92
C GLY A 353 -19.77 -20.21 -14.85
N GLU A 354 -20.33 -20.95 -15.82
CA GLU A 354 -19.59 -21.72 -16.82
C GLU A 354 -19.39 -20.98 -18.16
N GLN A 355 -20.03 -19.82 -18.33
CA GLN A 355 -19.96 -19.06 -19.57
C GLN A 355 -18.82 -18.04 -19.52
N ALA A 356 -17.90 -18.10 -20.49
CA ALA A 356 -16.93 -17.04 -20.69
C ALA A 356 -17.63 -15.81 -21.27
N VAL A 357 -17.45 -14.65 -20.64
CA VAL A 357 -18.15 -13.40 -20.99
C VAL A 357 -17.26 -12.50 -21.83
N VAL A 358 -16.09 -12.14 -21.29
CA VAL A 358 -15.15 -11.22 -21.92
C VAL A 358 -13.73 -11.62 -21.52
N ALA A 359 -12.82 -11.55 -22.47
CA ALA A 359 -11.39 -11.69 -22.24
C ALA A 359 -10.71 -10.34 -22.42
N VAL A 360 -9.79 -10.02 -21.50
CA VAL A 360 -8.91 -8.87 -21.59
C VAL A 360 -7.46 -9.34 -21.55
N GLU A 361 -6.71 -9.04 -22.60
CA GLU A 361 -5.28 -9.33 -22.69
C GLU A 361 -4.48 -8.05 -22.45
N LEU A 362 -3.47 -8.11 -21.59
CA LEU A 362 -2.58 -7.01 -21.23
C LEU A 362 -1.17 -7.31 -21.75
N ASP A 363 -0.82 -6.69 -22.88
CA ASP A 363 0.45 -6.98 -23.58
C ASP A 363 1.67 -6.45 -22.81
N ASP A 364 1.51 -5.32 -22.11
CA ASP A 364 2.64 -4.54 -21.60
C ASP A 364 2.78 -4.59 -20.07
N TRP A 365 1.85 -5.23 -19.34
CA TRP A 365 1.84 -5.22 -17.87
C TRP A 365 3.04 -5.96 -17.26
N SER A 366 3.29 -7.20 -17.69
CA SER A 366 4.33 -8.07 -17.13
C SER A 366 5.74 -7.49 -17.27
N ALA A 367 5.98 -6.69 -18.31
CA ALA A 367 7.25 -6.03 -18.57
C ALA A 367 7.51 -4.81 -17.68
N GLN A 368 6.45 -4.10 -17.26
CA GLN A 368 6.55 -2.85 -16.51
C GLN A 368 6.32 -3.02 -15.00
N ALA A 369 5.68 -4.12 -14.59
CA ALA A 369 5.33 -4.41 -13.20
C ALA A 369 6.56 -4.57 -12.29
N SER A 370 6.47 -4.07 -11.07
CA SER A 370 7.50 -4.25 -10.03
C SER A 370 7.33 -5.60 -9.35
N THR A 371 8.37 -6.44 -9.38
CA THR A 371 8.42 -7.71 -8.64
C THR A 371 9.11 -7.58 -7.27
N GLU A 372 9.48 -6.36 -6.87
CA GLU A 372 10.03 -6.08 -5.54
C GLU A 372 9.01 -6.35 -4.44
N LEU A 373 9.47 -6.70 -3.24
CA LEU A 373 8.61 -6.94 -2.09
C LEU A 373 7.81 -5.69 -1.71
N SER A 374 6.52 -5.84 -1.42
CA SER A 374 5.69 -4.74 -0.92
C SER A 374 6.13 -4.33 0.50
N PRO A 375 6.35 -3.03 0.77
CA PRO A 375 6.68 -2.56 2.13
C PRO A 375 5.50 -2.65 3.11
N THR A 376 4.28 -2.83 2.62
CA THR A 376 3.04 -2.93 3.42
C THR A 376 2.53 -4.36 3.54
N ALA A 377 2.87 -5.23 2.58
CA ALA A 377 2.52 -6.65 2.59
C ALA A 377 3.79 -7.50 2.56
N GLY A 378 4.25 -7.93 3.75
CA GLY A 378 5.25 -8.99 3.83
C GLY A 378 4.68 -10.34 3.38
N TRP A 379 5.31 -11.44 3.78
CA TRP A 379 4.93 -12.80 3.33
C TRP A 379 5.15 -13.06 1.84
N GLY A 380 6.01 -12.26 1.19
CA GLY A 380 6.41 -12.47 -0.19
C GLY A 380 5.46 -11.88 -1.24
N ALA A 381 4.51 -11.03 -0.86
CA ALA A 381 3.68 -10.30 -1.80
C ALA A 381 4.51 -9.18 -2.48
N PRO A 382 4.53 -9.11 -3.83
CA PRO A 382 5.24 -8.06 -4.54
C PRO A 382 4.45 -6.75 -4.52
N GLN A 383 5.04 -5.69 -5.06
CA GLN A 383 4.39 -4.38 -5.20
C GLN A 383 3.33 -4.38 -6.32
N ASN A 384 3.45 -5.22 -7.34
CA ASN A 384 2.38 -5.37 -8.34
C ASN A 384 1.25 -6.25 -7.79
N ALA A 385 0.02 -5.91 -8.15
CA ALA A 385 -1.16 -6.70 -7.84
C ALA A 385 -2.26 -6.50 -8.86
N ILE A 386 -3.06 -7.55 -9.04
CA ILE A 386 -4.36 -7.54 -9.72
C ILE A 386 -5.39 -7.90 -8.67
N GLU A 387 -6.03 -6.90 -8.09
CA GLU A 387 -6.97 -7.05 -6.99
C GLU A 387 -8.37 -7.33 -7.53
N LEU A 388 -9.05 -8.31 -6.93
CA LEU A 388 -10.37 -8.77 -7.34
C LEU A 388 -11.37 -8.42 -6.25
N SER A 389 -12.44 -7.71 -6.59
CA SER A 389 -13.53 -7.41 -5.66
C SER A 389 -14.89 -7.53 -6.34
N LEU A 390 -15.87 -7.95 -5.55
CA LEU A 390 -17.28 -7.87 -5.89
C LEU A 390 -17.93 -6.81 -5.01
N ASP A 391 -18.52 -5.78 -5.60
CA ASP A 391 -19.36 -4.84 -4.84
C ASP A 391 -20.61 -5.57 -4.35
N GLY A 392 -20.70 -5.80 -3.04
CA GLY A 392 -21.81 -6.53 -2.43
C GLY A 392 -23.17 -5.83 -2.56
N SER A 393 -23.22 -4.55 -2.94
CA SER A 393 -24.46 -3.80 -3.13
C SER A 393 -24.99 -3.88 -4.57
N SER A 394 -24.10 -3.84 -5.57
CA SER A 394 -24.47 -3.81 -6.98
C SER A 394 -24.24 -5.14 -7.71
N GLY A 395 -23.45 -6.05 -7.13
CA GLY A 395 -23.00 -7.28 -7.78
C GLY A 395 -21.99 -7.03 -8.91
N VAL A 396 -21.41 -5.83 -8.97
CA VAL A 396 -20.44 -5.44 -9.98
C VAL A 396 -19.06 -5.98 -9.61
N VAL A 397 -18.40 -6.58 -10.59
CA VAL A 397 -17.01 -7.04 -10.49
C VAL A 397 -16.09 -5.86 -10.73
N GLU A 398 -15.15 -5.65 -9.82
CA GLU A 398 -14.10 -4.64 -9.93
C GLU A 398 -12.73 -5.33 -9.93
N VAL A 399 -11.88 -4.97 -10.90
CA VAL A 399 -10.52 -5.48 -11.02
C VAL A 399 -9.55 -4.32 -11.18
N TRP A 400 -8.68 -4.13 -10.18
CA TRP A 400 -7.63 -3.11 -10.23
C TRP A 400 -6.29 -3.76 -10.55
N VAL A 401 -5.67 -3.32 -11.64
CA VAL A 401 -4.35 -3.75 -12.06
C VAL A 401 -3.36 -2.66 -11.71
N THR A 402 -2.29 -3.01 -11.01
CA THR A 402 -1.25 -2.08 -10.57
C THR A 402 0.13 -2.54 -11.06
N LEU A 403 1.02 -1.58 -11.35
CA LEU A 403 2.42 -1.87 -11.68
C LEU A 403 3.27 -1.93 -10.42
N ALA A 404 3.06 -1.00 -9.50
CA ALA A 404 3.67 -0.99 -8.17
C ALA A 404 2.79 -0.20 -7.22
N ALA A 405 2.02 -0.85 -6.36
CA ALA A 405 1.21 -0.24 -5.32
C ALA A 405 1.47 -0.88 -3.96
N THR A 406 0.82 -0.34 -2.94
CA THR A 406 0.85 -0.84 -1.56
C THR A 406 -0.56 -0.96 -0.99
N SER A 407 -1.57 -1.00 -1.88
CA SER A 407 -2.97 -1.31 -1.57
C SER A 407 -3.08 -2.60 -0.76
N VAL A 408 -2.38 -3.65 -1.20
CA VAL A 408 -2.27 -4.90 -0.44
C VAL A 408 -1.36 -4.68 0.77
N GLY A 409 -1.88 -4.96 1.97
CA GLY A 409 -1.13 -5.00 3.22
C GLY A 409 -1.60 -4.01 4.30
N ARG A 410 -0.67 -3.40 5.03
CA ARG A 410 -0.96 -2.40 6.06
C ARG A 410 -0.12 -1.14 5.88
N GLY A 411 -0.76 0.01 5.87
CA GLY A 411 -0.08 1.30 5.93
C GLY A 411 -0.25 2.14 4.67
N TRP A 412 0.52 3.22 4.60
CA TRP A 412 0.45 4.24 3.54
C TRP A 412 1.81 4.48 2.90
N ASP A 413 2.71 3.50 3.00
CA ASP A 413 4.02 3.57 2.36
C ASP A 413 3.89 3.82 0.86
N THR A 414 4.87 4.47 0.27
CA THR A 414 4.91 4.71 -1.16
C THR A 414 5.86 3.76 -1.84
N VAL A 415 5.62 3.52 -3.12
CA VAL A 415 6.48 2.77 -4.03
C VAL A 415 6.64 3.56 -5.33
N GLY A 416 7.77 3.36 -6.00
CA GLY A 416 8.20 4.24 -7.08
C GLY A 416 7.89 3.71 -8.48
N HIS A 417 7.47 4.62 -9.35
CA HIS A 417 7.42 4.48 -10.80
C HIS A 417 8.52 5.36 -11.40
N ALA A 418 9.38 4.81 -12.24
CA ALA A 418 10.41 5.57 -12.91
C ALA A 418 9.80 6.55 -13.92
N ALA A 419 10.45 7.70 -14.11
CA ALA A 419 10.08 8.64 -15.17
C ALA A 419 10.10 7.97 -16.57
N GLY A 420 9.19 8.39 -17.44
CA GLY A 420 9.07 7.96 -18.83
C GLY A 420 7.61 7.73 -19.26
N VAL A 421 7.40 6.99 -20.34
CA VAL A 421 6.05 6.76 -20.89
C VAL A 421 5.62 5.33 -20.61
N TYR A 422 4.64 5.17 -19.74
CA TYR A 422 4.01 3.87 -19.50
C TYR A 422 3.04 3.57 -20.63
N ARG A 423 3.11 2.35 -21.15
CA ARG A 423 2.26 1.91 -22.25
C ARG A 423 1.34 0.79 -21.79
N ASN A 424 0.07 0.90 -22.13
CA ASN A 424 -0.92 -0.15 -21.87
C ASN A 424 -1.61 -0.49 -23.20
N ARG A 425 -1.09 -1.52 -23.89
CA ARG A 425 -1.80 -2.16 -25.00
C ARG A 425 -2.64 -3.29 -24.44
N SER A 426 -3.93 -3.26 -24.76
CA SER A 426 -4.87 -4.27 -24.33
C SER A 426 -5.77 -4.72 -25.47
N ARG A 427 -6.17 -5.99 -25.44
CA ARG A 427 -7.19 -6.54 -26.34
C ARG A 427 -8.40 -6.90 -25.51
N VAL A 428 -9.56 -6.35 -25.86
CA VAL A 428 -10.84 -6.66 -25.22
C VAL A 428 -11.67 -7.46 -26.21
N GLU A 429 -11.91 -8.73 -25.91
CA GLU A 429 -12.65 -9.66 -26.76
C GLU A 429 -13.91 -10.14 -26.05
N TRP A 430 -15.08 -9.81 -26.61
CA TRP A 430 -16.33 -10.38 -26.11
C TRP A 430 -16.51 -11.81 -26.63
N LEU A 431 -16.79 -12.73 -25.70
CA LEU A 431 -16.91 -14.17 -25.95
C LEU A 431 -18.37 -14.65 -25.99
N VAL A 432 -19.31 -13.78 -25.60
CA VAL A 432 -20.75 -14.01 -25.70
C VAL A 432 -21.26 -13.65 -27.09
N ASP A 433 -22.20 -14.43 -27.62
CA ASP A 433 -22.85 -14.11 -28.90
C ASP A 433 -23.69 -12.81 -28.76
N PRO A 434 -23.48 -11.78 -29.61
CA PRO A 434 -24.31 -10.58 -29.62
C PRO A 434 -25.82 -10.86 -29.72
N ALA A 435 -26.20 -11.96 -30.40
CA ALA A 435 -27.58 -12.35 -30.64
C ALA A 435 -28.25 -13.05 -29.43
N ALA A 436 -27.49 -13.48 -28.42
CA ALA A 436 -28.01 -14.23 -27.27
C ALA A 436 -28.73 -13.35 -26.22
N SER A 437 -28.99 -12.08 -26.49
CA SER A 437 -29.56 -11.14 -25.52
C SER A 437 -31.09 -11.24 -25.39
N VAL A 438 -31.56 -12.03 -24.43
CA VAL A 438 -32.95 -12.00 -23.94
C VAL A 438 -32.93 -11.68 -22.45
N GLY A 439 -32.64 -10.42 -22.12
CA GLY A 439 -32.80 -9.88 -20.78
C GLY A 439 -33.40 -8.48 -20.86
N PRO A 440 -34.31 -8.09 -19.94
CA PRO A 440 -34.83 -6.73 -19.90
C PRO A 440 -33.66 -5.75 -19.72
N PRO A 441 -33.72 -4.56 -20.35
CA PRO A 441 -32.66 -3.56 -20.23
C PRO A 441 -32.45 -3.21 -18.76
N LEU A 442 -31.19 -3.28 -18.31
CA LEU A 442 -30.78 -2.75 -17.02
C LEU A 442 -31.11 -1.25 -17.00
N THR A 443 -31.90 -0.82 -16.02
CA THR A 443 -32.20 0.60 -15.78
C THR A 443 -30.91 1.38 -15.48
N PRO A 444 -30.78 2.63 -15.98
CA PRO A 444 -29.56 3.42 -15.94
C PRO A 444 -29.06 3.76 -14.54
#